data_AF-A0ABC8CIT3-F1
#
_entry.id   AF-A0ABC8CIT3-F1
#
_cell.length_a   1.000
_cell.length_b   1.000
_cell.length_c   1.000
_cell.angle_alpha   90.00
_cell.angle_beta   90.00
_cell.angle_gamma   90.00
#
_symmetry.space_group_name_H-M   'P 1'
#
loop_
_entity.id
_entity.type
_entity.pdbx_description
1 polymer ?
#
loop_
_entity_poly.entity_id
_entity_poly.type
_entity_poly.pdbx_seq_one_letter_code
_entity_poly.pdbx_strand_id
1 'polypeptide(L)'
;MTTQTFTLRDVAIAAHTKHGMDTTAAEDIARTYLDQMDAEDGIERDEDELTQDDFDFLLGAIDSARRAGDLGLHELDTVTEAAQDMEDKAQALENARDERDAAIRAAVHAGARVQDVATAAGISRQAVDKIIRA
;
A
#
# COMPACT_ATOMS: atom_id res chain seq x y z
N MET A 1 41.10 -17.69 -6.14
CA MET A 1 40.52 -16.72 -5.19
C MET A 1 39.05 -16.71 -5.49
N THR A 2 38.20 -17.08 -4.52
CA THR A 2 36.75 -16.93 -4.67
C THR A 2 36.45 -15.45 -4.61
N THR A 3 35.97 -14.87 -5.71
CA THR A 3 35.42 -13.52 -5.72
C THR A 3 34.24 -13.50 -4.76
N GLN A 4 34.24 -12.59 -3.79
CA GLN A 4 33.09 -12.40 -2.91
C GLN A 4 31.96 -11.84 -3.77
N THR A 5 30.84 -12.55 -3.82
CA THR A 5 29.60 -12.10 -4.45
C THR A 5 28.62 -11.67 -3.37
N PHE A 6 27.76 -10.73 -3.72
CA PHE A 6 26.72 -10.20 -2.87
C PHE A 6 25.37 -10.44 -3.52
N THR A 7 24.32 -10.44 -2.71
CA THR A 7 22.95 -10.44 -3.19
C THR A 7 22.36 -9.05 -3.06
N LEU A 8 21.28 -8.78 -3.79
CA LEU A 8 20.48 -7.57 -3.62
C LEU A 8 19.97 -7.42 -2.18
N ARG A 9 19.68 -8.55 -1.54
CA ARG A 9 19.32 -8.62 -0.13
C ARG A 9 20.45 -8.18 0.80
N ASP A 10 21.70 -8.42 0.44
CA ASP A 10 22.85 -7.91 1.22
C ASP A 10 22.91 -6.38 1.17
N VAL A 11 22.62 -5.77 0.00
CA VAL A 11 22.50 -4.31 -0.14
C VAL A 11 21.39 -3.79 0.76
N ALA A 12 20.24 -4.44 0.77
CA ALA A 12 19.09 -4.07 1.59
C ALA A 12 19.39 -4.18 3.10
N ILE A 13 20.09 -5.23 3.54
CA ILE A 13 20.53 -5.41 4.93
C ILE A 13 21.52 -4.31 5.32
N ALA A 14 22.44 -3.94 4.43
CA ALA A 14 23.39 -2.85 4.67
C ALA A 14 22.67 -1.49 4.78
N ALA A 15 21.71 -1.22 3.91
CA ALA A 15 20.87 -0.03 3.96
C ALA A 15 20.04 0.02 5.26
N HIS A 16 19.41 -1.08 5.66
CA HIS A 16 18.71 -1.22 6.94
C HIS A 16 19.64 -0.91 8.12
N THR A 17 20.81 -1.55 8.17
CA THR A 17 21.78 -1.38 9.27
C THR A 17 22.26 0.07 9.38
N LYS A 18 22.51 0.73 8.25
CA LYS A 18 23.05 2.09 8.19
C LYS A 18 22.01 3.17 8.42
N HIS A 19 20.77 2.94 7.97
CA HIS A 19 19.75 3.99 7.85
C HIS A 19 18.43 3.68 8.57
N GLY A 20 18.24 2.46 9.07
CA GLY A 20 17.00 2.01 9.70
C GLY A 20 15.84 1.77 8.72
N MET A 21 16.13 1.66 7.42
CA MET A 21 15.12 1.40 6.38
C MET A 21 14.49 0.03 6.55
N ASP A 22 13.22 -0.15 6.16
CA ASP A 22 12.66 -1.49 6.04
C ASP A 22 13.46 -2.29 5.01
N THR A 23 13.81 -3.54 5.33
CA THR A 23 14.66 -4.35 4.45
C THR A 23 13.98 -4.69 3.13
N THR A 24 12.65 -4.85 3.11
CA THR A 24 11.91 -5.15 1.88
C THR A 24 11.89 -3.92 0.98
N ALA A 25 11.56 -2.75 1.56
CA ALA A 25 11.58 -1.49 0.81
C ALA A 25 12.98 -1.16 0.28
N ALA A 26 14.03 -1.39 1.08
CA ALA A 26 15.41 -1.20 0.66
C ALA A 26 15.83 -2.14 -0.48
N GLU A 27 15.32 -3.37 -0.50
CA GLU A 27 15.55 -4.33 -1.58
C GLU A 27 14.83 -3.91 -2.87
N ASP A 28 13.58 -3.45 -2.79
CA ASP A 28 12.84 -2.94 -3.95
C ASP A 28 13.49 -1.69 -4.58
N ILE A 29 14.01 -0.78 -3.74
CA ILE A 29 14.77 0.38 -4.19
C ILE A 29 16.10 -0.06 -4.83
N ALA A 30 16.81 -1.01 -4.21
CA ALA A 30 18.05 -1.56 -4.78
C ALA A 30 17.78 -2.22 -6.14
N ARG A 31 16.67 -2.95 -6.30
CA ARG A 31 16.26 -3.53 -7.59
C ARG A 31 16.05 -2.46 -8.64
N THR A 32 15.34 -1.38 -8.28
CA THR A 32 15.09 -0.26 -9.19
C THR A 32 16.40 0.37 -9.69
N TYR A 33 17.41 0.53 -8.81
CA TYR A 33 18.71 1.04 -9.23
C TYR A 33 19.52 0.02 -10.04
N LEU A 34 19.42 -1.28 -9.74
CA LEU A 34 20.04 -2.33 -10.53
C LEU A 34 19.49 -2.35 -11.95
N ASP A 35 18.16 -2.30 -12.11
CA ASP A 35 17.49 -2.23 -13.41
C ASP A 35 17.94 -1.00 -14.22
N GLN A 36 18.15 0.14 -13.55
CA GLN A 36 18.67 1.35 -14.20
C GLN A 36 20.12 1.20 -14.65
N MET A 37 20.98 0.61 -13.81
CA MET A 37 22.38 0.32 -14.19
C MET A 37 22.45 -0.63 -15.38
N ASP A 38 21.64 -1.68 -15.37
CA ASP A 38 21.57 -2.68 -16.43
C ASP A 38 21.09 -2.08 -17.76
N ALA A 39 20.09 -1.20 -17.70
CA ALA A 39 19.63 -0.44 -18.85
C ALA A 39 20.70 0.52 -19.41
N GLU A 40 21.52 1.15 -18.56
CA GLU A 40 22.60 2.05 -18.97
C GLU A 40 23.79 1.28 -19.56
N ASP A 41 24.18 0.18 -18.94
CA ASP A 41 25.32 -0.65 -19.34
C ASP A 41 24.99 -1.63 -20.49
N GLY A 42 23.70 -1.86 -20.75
CA GLY A 42 23.22 -2.82 -21.75
C GLY A 42 23.51 -4.27 -21.39
N ILE A 43 23.59 -4.58 -20.09
CA ILE A 43 23.79 -5.94 -19.56
C ILE A 43 22.65 -6.28 -18.60
N GLU A 44 22.54 -7.56 -18.23
CA GLU A 44 21.59 -8.04 -17.22
C GLU A 44 22.43 -8.71 -16.12
N ARG A 45 22.47 -8.09 -14.94
CA ARG A 45 23.17 -8.59 -13.76
C ARG A 45 22.28 -9.57 -13.01
N ASP A 46 22.88 -10.59 -12.41
CA ASP A 46 22.18 -11.52 -11.53
C ASP A 46 22.02 -10.90 -10.14
N GLU A 47 20.79 -10.73 -9.68
CA GLU A 47 20.47 -10.14 -8.36
C GLU A 47 21.02 -10.97 -7.18
N ASP A 48 21.34 -12.24 -7.40
CA ASP A 48 21.94 -13.15 -6.41
C ASP A 48 23.49 -13.25 -6.54
N GLU A 49 24.10 -12.67 -7.58
CA GLU A 49 25.55 -12.72 -7.83
C GLU A 49 26.13 -11.36 -8.24
N LEU A 50 25.92 -10.34 -7.40
CA LEU A 50 26.47 -9.00 -7.58
C LEU A 50 27.95 -8.92 -7.22
N THR A 51 28.69 -8.07 -7.93
CA THR A 51 30.08 -7.75 -7.58
C THR A 51 30.15 -6.76 -6.43
N GLN A 52 31.33 -6.61 -5.83
CA GLN A 52 31.58 -5.55 -4.82
C GLN A 52 31.30 -4.15 -5.37
N ASP A 53 31.63 -3.89 -6.64
CA ASP A 53 31.44 -2.57 -7.26
C ASP A 53 29.94 -2.27 -7.44
N ASP A 54 29.15 -3.27 -7.86
CA ASP A 54 27.69 -3.14 -7.95
C ASP A 54 27.08 -2.88 -6.56
N PHE A 55 27.50 -3.65 -5.55
CA PHE A 55 27.06 -3.48 -4.17
C PHE A 55 27.33 -2.06 -3.64
N ASP A 56 28.57 -1.57 -3.81
CA ASP A 56 28.98 -0.25 -3.32
C ASP A 56 28.25 0.87 -4.06
N PHE A 57 28.04 0.71 -5.37
CA PHE A 57 27.26 1.66 -6.16
C PHE A 57 25.81 1.72 -5.68
N LEU A 58 25.12 0.57 -5.56
CA LEU A 58 23.71 0.51 -5.16
C LEU A 58 23.51 1.10 -3.75
N LEU A 59 24.39 0.75 -2.80
CA LEU A 59 24.33 1.31 -1.45
C LEU A 59 24.62 2.83 -1.45
N GLY A 60 25.49 3.31 -2.33
CA GLY A 60 25.79 4.74 -2.53
C GLY A 60 24.62 5.51 -3.15
N ALA A 61 23.93 4.93 -4.12
CA ALA A 61 22.73 5.48 -4.74
C ALA A 61 21.60 5.64 -3.71
N ILE A 62 21.37 4.60 -2.89
CA ILE A 62 20.39 4.64 -1.78
C ILE A 62 20.73 5.75 -0.77
N ASP A 63 21.99 5.86 -0.34
CA ASP A 63 22.41 6.91 0.61
C ASP A 63 22.19 8.32 0.02
N SER A 64 22.46 8.49 -1.28
CA SER A 64 22.28 9.77 -1.99
C SER A 64 20.80 10.14 -2.11
N ALA A 65 19.96 9.22 -2.55
CA ALA A 65 18.50 9.42 -2.68
C ALA A 65 17.84 9.68 -1.32
N ARG A 66 18.28 8.97 -0.26
CA ARG A 66 17.81 9.22 1.10
C ARG A 66 18.15 10.63 1.56
N ARG A 67 19.39 11.10 1.32
CA ARG A 67 19.83 12.45 1.72
C ARG A 67 19.12 13.55 0.94
N ALA A 68 18.78 13.30 -0.33
CA ALA A 68 17.99 14.21 -1.14
C ALA A 68 16.52 14.28 -0.69
N GLY A 69 16.05 13.27 0.07
CA GLY A 69 14.66 13.15 0.49
C GLY A 69 13.78 12.42 -0.54
N ASP A 70 14.38 11.97 -1.65
CA ASP A 70 13.66 11.38 -2.79
C ASP A 70 13.00 10.05 -2.43
N LEU A 71 13.66 9.25 -1.59
CA LEU A 71 13.05 8.01 -1.06
C LEU A 71 11.83 8.36 -0.19
N GLY A 72 11.90 9.39 0.64
CA GLY A 72 10.74 9.78 1.46
C GLY A 72 9.52 10.23 0.64
N LEU A 73 9.73 10.76 -0.57
CA LEU A 73 8.63 11.24 -1.43
C LEU A 73 7.79 10.09 -1.99
N HIS A 74 8.40 8.98 -2.40
CA HIS A 74 7.67 7.83 -2.94
C HIS A 74 6.77 7.16 -1.88
N GLU A 75 7.29 6.99 -0.67
CA GLU A 75 6.52 6.47 0.46
C GLU A 75 5.39 7.44 0.87
N LEU A 76 5.61 8.76 0.76
CA LEU A 76 4.57 9.77 1.00
C LEU A 76 3.49 9.77 -0.08
N ASP A 77 3.82 9.50 -1.34
CA ASP A 77 2.84 9.32 -2.41
C ASP A 77 1.95 8.10 -2.11
N THR A 78 2.55 6.99 -1.69
CA THR A 78 1.80 5.79 -1.26
C THR A 78 0.84 6.09 -0.11
N VAL A 79 1.29 6.86 0.91
CA VAL A 79 0.42 7.30 2.02
C VAL A 79 -0.70 8.21 1.51
N THR A 80 -0.41 9.11 0.58
CA THR A 80 -1.39 10.03 -0.01
C THR A 80 -2.46 9.27 -0.80
N GLU A 81 -2.06 8.31 -1.62
CA GLU A 81 -2.98 7.43 -2.36
C GLU A 81 -3.86 6.62 -1.39
N ALA A 82 -3.27 6.02 -0.35
CA ALA A 82 -4.02 5.28 0.65
C ALA A 82 -5.03 6.16 1.41
N ALA A 83 -4.67 7.42 1.70
CA ALA A 83 -5.57 8.37 2.33
C ALA A 83 -6.74 8.75 1.41
N GLN A 84 -6.48 8.96 0.12
CA GLN A 84 -7.53 9.24 -0.88
C GLN A 84 -8.47 8.04 -1.05
N ASP A 85 -7.94 6.83 -1.20
CA ASP A 85 -8.75 5.61 -1.30
C ASP A 85 -9.58 5.36 -0.03
N MET A 86 -9.06 5.70 1.14
CA MET A 86 -9.82 5.66 2.39
C MET A 86 -11.00 6.66 2.36
N GLU A 87 -10.78 7.89 1.89
CA GLU A 87 -11.83 8.90 1.78
C GLU A 87 -12.92 8.48 0.78
N ASP A 88 -12.52 7.97 -0.39
CA ASP A 88 -13.43 7.47 -1.42
C ASP A 88 -14.28 6.30 -0.90
N LYS A 89 -13.67 5.35 -0.18
CA LYS A 89 -14.39 4.24 0.44
C LYS A 89 -15.32 4.70 1.56
N ALA A 90 -14.95 5.72 2.32
CA ALA A 90 -15.81 6.31 3.34
C ALA A 90 -17.06 6.95 2.71
N GLN A 91 -16.89 7.69 1.61
CA GLN A 91 -18.00 8.28 0.86
C GLN A 91 -18.89 7.21 0.23
N ALA A 92 -18.30 6.17 -0.36
CA ALA A 92 -19.04 5.05 -0.93
C ALA A 92 -19.87 4.31 0.13
N LEU A 93 -19.33 4.16 1.35
CA LEU A 93 -20.04 3.55 2.46
C LEU A 93 -21.22 4.42 2.94
N GLU A 94 -21.06 5.75 2.96
CA GLU A 94 -22.15 6.67 3.27
C GLU A 94 -23.28 6.56 2.26
N ASN A 95 -22.96 6.61 0.96
CA ASN A 95 -23.94 6.47 -0.12
C ASN A 95 -24.69 5.12 -0.04
N ALA A 96 -23.96 4.02 0.20
CA ALA A 96 -24.56 2.70 0.36
C ALA A 96 -25.48 2.61 1.60
N ARG A 97 -25.17 3.35 2.68
CA ARG A 97 -26.05 3.43 3.85
C ARG A 97 -27.33 4.19 3.53
N ASP A 98 -27.24 5.29 2.79
CA ASP A 98 -28.41 6.06 2.36
C ASP A 98 -29.33 5.25 1.45
N GLU A 99 -28.76 4.51 0.49
CA GLU A 99 -29.50 3.60 -0.38
C GLU A 99 -30.19 2.49 0.42
N ARG A 100 -29.48 1.86 1.35
CA ARG A 100 -30.05 0.85 2.25
C ARG A 100 -31.21 1.43 3.07
N ASP A 101 -31.04 2.62 3.63
CA ASP A 101 -32.04 3.25 4.48
C ASP A 101 -33.28 3.66 3.67
N ALA A 102 -33.11 4.12 2.42
CA ALA A 102 -34.21 4.33 1.48
C ALA A 102 -34.96 3.02 1.16
N ALA A 103 -34.23 1.92 0.91
CA ALA A 103 -34.83 0.61 0.66
C ALA A 103 -35.58 0.06 1.90
N ILE A 104 -35.05 0.28 3.10
CA ILE A 104 -35.72 -0.05 4.37
C ILE A 104 -37.06 0.67 4.48
N ARG A 105 -37.08 1.99 4.24
CA ARG A 105 -38.32 2.78 4.27
C ARG A 105 -39.32 2.26 3.24
N ALA A 106 -38.87 2.02 2.00
CA ALA A 106 -39.72 1.51 0.92
C ALA A 106 -40.34 0.15 1.27
N ALA A 107 -39.56 -0.78 1.80
CA ALA A 107 -40.03 -2.11 2.20
C ALA A 107 -41.11 -2.03 3.29
N VAL A 108 -40.89 -1.18 4.30
CA VAL A 108 -41.86 -0.99 5.38
C VAL A 108 -43.13 -0.33 4.87
N HIS A 109 -43.04 0.68 4.00
CA HIS A 109 -44.20 1.31 3.36
C HIS A 109 -44.97 0.34 2.44
N ALA A 110 -44.30 -0.64 1.85
CA ALA A 110 -44.93 -1.73 1.11
C ALA A 110 -45.60 -2.79 2.02
N GLY A 111 -45.51 -2.65 3.35
CA GLY A 111 -46.16 -3.52 4.32
C GLY A 111 -45.30 -4.64 4.90
N ALA A 112 -43.98 -4.65 4.64
CA ALA A 112 -43.08 -5.60 5.27
C ALA A 112 -43.05 -5.41 6.80
N ARG A 113 -42.95 -6.52 7.55
CA ARG A 113 -42.82 -6.43 9.01
C ARG A 113 -41.43 -5.91 9.37
N VAL A 114 -41.38 -4.98 10.32
CA VAL A 114 -40.12 -4.38 10.81
C VAL A 114 -39.09 -5.45 11.25
N GLN A 115 -39.55 -6.56 11.84
CA GLN A 115 -38.67 -7.66 12.25
C GLN A 115 -37.98 -8.34 11.06
N ASP A 116 -38.71 -8.54 9.95
CA ASP A 116 -38.18 -9.20 8.75
C ASP A 116 -37.21 -8.27 8.03
N VAL A 117 -37.53 -6.98 7.97
CA VAL A 117 -36.64 -5.94 7.41
C VAL A 117 -35.36 -5.82 8.22
N ALA A 118 -35.44 -5.81 9.55
CA ALA A 118 -34.27 -5.78 10.44
C ALA A 118 -33.36 -7.00 10.20
N THR A 119 -33.97 -8.18 10.06
CA THR A 119 -33.24 -9.43 9.80
C THR A 119 -32.55 -9.39 8.43
N ALA A 120 -33.25 -8.93 7.38
CA ALA A 120 -32.72 -8.83 6.03
C ALA A 120 -31.59 -7.79 5.91
N ALA A 121 -31.73 -6.65 6.60
CA ALA A 121 -30.74 -5.57 6.60
C ALA A 121 -29.56 -5.81 7.56
N GLY A 122 -29.62 -6.83 8.41
CA GLY A 122 -28.57 -7.14 9.39
C GLY A 122 -28.43 -6.08 10.50
N ILE A 123 -29.50 -5.37 10.84
CA ILE A 123 -29.50 -4.31 11.86
C ILE A 123 -30.56 -4.58 12.94
N SER A 124 -30.48 -3.86 14.05
CA SER A 124 -31.48 -4.00 15.11
C SER A 124 -32.84 -3.45 14.68
N ARG A 125 -33.91 -4.01 15.23
CA ARG A 125 -35.27 -3.49 15.04
C ARG A 125 -35.39 -2.01 15.43
N GLN A 126 -34.73 -1.60 16.50
CA GLN A 126 -34.71 -0.20 16.95
C GLN A 126 -34.03 0.72 15.93
N ALA A 127 -33.00 0.25 15.22
CA ALA A 127 -32.37 1.02 14.15
C ALA A 127 -33.33 1.22 12.96
N VAL A 128 -34.07 0.17 12.57
CA VAL A 128 -35.13 0.29 11.55
C VAL A 128 -36.18 1.32 11.97
N ASP A 129 -36.68 1.25 13.21
CA ASP A 129 -37.66 2.20 13.74
C ASP A 129 -37.12 3.66 13.71
N LYS A 130 -35.83 3.87 13.94
CA LYS A 130 -35.19 5.19 13.83
C LYS A 130 -35.15 5.67 12.38
N ILE A 131 -34.76 4.80 11.44
CA ILE A 131 -34.65 5.11 10.01
C ILE A 131 -36.02 5.50 9.41
N ILE A 132 -37.10 4.80 9.81
CA ILE A 132 -38.46 5.11 9.33
C ILE A 132 -38.94 6.49 9.81
N ARG A 133 -38.43 6.97 10.95
CA ARG A 133 -38.86 8.24 11.57
C ARG A 133 -37.99 9.44 11.18
N ALA A 134 -36.82 9.19 10.59
CA ALA A 134 -35.86 10.19 10.14
C ALA A 134 -36.15 10.60 8.70
#